data_AF-A0A8T4S489-F1
#
_entry.id   AF-A0A8T4S489-F1
#
_cell.length_a   1.000
_cell.length_b   1.000
_cell.length_c   1.000
_cell.angle_alpha   90.00
_cell.angle_beta   90.00
_cell.angle_gamma   90.00
#
_symmetry.space_group_name_H-M   'P 1'
#
loop_
_entity.id
_entity.type
_entity.pdbx_description
1 polymer ?
#
loop_
_entity_poly.entity_id
_entity_poly.type
_entity_poly.pdbx_seq_one_letter_code
_entity_poly.pdbx_strand_id
1 'polypeptide(L)'
;MSHAENKVEWCLRKAEKELKGSDTHRGLVKVKPDNVAAARHIAKAEHYLKATAFLENGFSDISASTSFYAMYHSLLAIASKFGYESRNQECTFALMHSLIEDKNIDFDRELMGRITTLDPDEAQKKTSVKLREQLVRHWIVYGRRPLQ
;
A
#
# COMPACT_ATOMS: atom_id res chain seq x y z
N MET A 1 4.58 -18.59 -13.34
CA MET A 1 4.44 -17.65 -12.21
C MET A 1 5.32 -16.45 -12.47
N SER A 2 4.78 -15.25 -12.30
CA SER A 2 5.53 -14.01 -12.44
C SER A 2 6.51 -13.81 -11.27
N HIS A 3 7.43 -12.87 -11.40
CA HIS A 3 8.32 -12.49 -10.30
C HIS A 3 7.53 -11.99 -9.08
N ALA A 4 6.45 -11.24 -9.29
CA ALA A 4 5.60 -10.72 -8.23
C ALA A 4 4.84 -11.84 -7.50
N GLU A 5 4.25 -12.80 -8.24
CA GLU A 5 3.55 -13.96 -7.66
C GLU A 5 4.49 -14.79 -6.77
N ASN A 6 5.70 -15.08 -7.26
CA ASN A 6 6.72 -15.82 -6.48
C ASN A 6 7.07 -15.07 -5.18
N LYS A 7 7.13 -13.73 -5.23
CA LYS A 7 7.43 -12.91 -4.06
C LYS A 7 6.26 -12.88 -3.07
N VAL A 8 5.02 -12.84 -3.55
CA VAL A 8 3.81 -12.97 -2.72
C VAL A 8 3.79 -14.32 -2.02
N GLU A 9 4.08 -15.41 -2.73
CA GLU A 9 4.15 -16.74 -2.13
C GLU A 9 5.23 -16.81 -1.04
N TRP A 10 6.41 -16.25 -1.29
CA TRP A 10 7.46 -16.14 -0.28
C TRP A 10 6.99 -15.37 0.95
N CYS A 11 6.29 -14.24 0.77
CA CYS A 11 5.74 -13.45 1.87
C CYS A 11 4.68 -14.20 2.69
N LEU A 12 3.84 -15.01 2.05
CA LEU A 12 2.86 -15.87 2.72
C LEU A 12 3.55 -16.95 3.56
N ARG A 13 4.50 -17.67 2.96
CA ARG A 13 5.28 -18.72 3.64
C ARG A 13 6.10 -18.15 4.80
N LYS A 14 6.62 -16.92 4.67
CA LYS A 14 7.34 -16.22 5.74
C LYS A 14 6.43 -15.98 6.95
N ALA A 15 5.23 -15.45 6.72
CA ALA A 15 4.28 -15.23 7.82
C ALA A 15 3.85 -16.55 8.48
N GLU A 16 3.57 -17.58 7.69
CA GLU A 16 3.18 -18.90 8.20
C GLU A 16 4.27 -19.49 9.11
N LYS A 17 5.55 -19.36 8.75
CA LYS A 17 6.68 -19.82 9.56
C LYS A 17 6.80 -19.03 10.87
N GLU A 18 6.69 -17.71 10.81
CA GLU A 18 6.82 -16.86 12.00
C GLU A 18 5.64 -17.08 12.98
N LEU A 19 4.42 -17.27 12.47
CA LEU A 19 3.22 -17.53 13.28
C LEU A 19 3.24 -18.88 14.00
N LYS A 20 4.04 -19.85 13.56
CA LYS A 20 4.22 -21.13 14.27
C LYS A 20 5.00 -20.99 15.58
N GLY A 21 5.77 -19.91 15.75
CA GLY A 21 6.63 -19.68 16.90
C GLY A 21 6.44 -18.34 17.61
N SER A 22 5.52 -17.50 17.13
CA SER A 22 5.25 -16.17 17.68
C SER A 22 3.83 -15.72 17.33
N ASP A 23 3.24 -14.84 18.14
CA ASP A 23 1.97 -14.17 17.82
C ASP A 23 2.12 -13.04 16.78
N THR A 24 3.32 -12.86 16.22
CA THR A 24 3.63 -11.79 15.28
C THR A 24 4.23 -12.32 13.97
N HIS A 25 3.95 -11.61 12.87
CA HIS A 25 4.52 -11.89 11.55
C HIS A 25 5.06 -10.62 10.91
N ARG A 26 6.00 -10.81 9.99
CA ARG A 26 6.57 -9.83 9.07
C ARG A 26 6.47 -10.36 7.65
N GLY A 27 5.35 -10.99 7.31
CA GLY A 27 5.00 -11.42 5.96
C GLY A 27 3.58 -10.99 5.57
N LEU A 28 2.97 -11.69 4.61
CA LEU A 28 1.55 -11.57 4.27
C LEU A 28 0.74 -12.65 4.95
N VAL A 29 -0.46 -12.32 5.42
CA VAL A 29 -1.44 -13.31 5.90
C VAL A 29 -2.70 -13.15 5.09
N LYS A 30 -3.24 -14.27 4.58
CA LYS A 30 -4.58 -14.27 3.98
C LYS A 30 -5.62 -14.21 5.09
N VAL A 31 -6.47 -13.21 5.02
CA VAL A 31 -7.59 -12.96 5.93
C VAL A 31 -8.87 -12.75 5.13
N LYS A 32 -10.01 -12.61 5.81
CA LYS A 32 -11.22 -12.18 5.12
C LYS A 32 -11.07 -10.70 4.71
N PRO A 33 -11.59 -10.29 3.54
CA PRO A 33 -11.71 -8.88 3.20
C PRO A 33 -12.30 -8.07 4.35
N ASP A 34 -11.60 -7.01 4.76
CA ASP A 34 -11.98 -6.17 5.90
C ASP A 34 -12.11 -4.70 5.47
N ASN A 35 -13.35 -4.28 5.22
CA ASN A 35 -13.70 -2.92 4.87
C ASN A 35 -13.47 -1.92 6.02
N VAL A 36 -13.55 -2.37 7.27
CA VAL A 36 -13.31 -1.54 8.45
C VAL A 36 -11.81 -1.28 8.62
N ALA A 37 -10.97 -2.30 8.45
CA ALA A 37 -9.51 -2.11 8.37
C ALA A 37 -9.12 -1.21 7.20
N ALA A 38 -9.71 -1.42 6.01
CA ALA A 38 -9.47 -0.56 4.87
C ALA A 38 -9.81 0.90 5.15
N ALA A 39 -10.99 1.18 5.74
CA ALA A 39 -11.40 2.53 6.11
C ALA A 39 -10.46 3.18 7.14
N ARG A 40 -10.00 2.42 8.15
CA ARG A 40 -9.01 2.90 9.13
C ARG A 40 -7.69 3.28 8.46
N HIS A 41 -7.25 2.52 7.46
CA HIS A 41 -6.05 2.84 6.70
C HIS A 41 -6.22 4.09 5.83
N ILE A 42 -7.38 4.27 5.19
CA ILE A 42 -7.68 5.52 4.47
C ILE A 42 -7.67 6.73 5.41
N ALA A 43 -8.28 6.64 6.58
CA ALA A 43 -8.27 7.72 7.56
C ALA A 43 -6.83 8.08 8.01
N LYS A 44 -5.96 7.09 8.19
CA LYS A 44 -4.53 7.32 8.45
C LYS A 44 -3.82 7.97 7.27
N ALA A 45 -4.09 7.52 6.04
CA ALA A 45 -3.53 8.12 4.84
C ALA A 45 -3.89 9.61 4.73
N GLU A 46 -5.16 9.95 4.97
CA GLU A 46 -5.62 11.35 5.01
C GLU A 46 -4.94 12.17 6.12
N HIS A 47 -4.75 11.58 7.29
CA HIS A 47 -4.02 12.23 8.38
C HIS A 47 -2.57 12.55 7.98
N TYR A 48 -1.85 11.60 7.38
CA TYR A 48 -0.50 11.83 6.90
C TYR A 48 -0.45 12.87 5.77
N LEU A 49 -1.42 12.91 4.87
CA LEU A 49 -1.49 13.96 3.84
C LEU A 49 -1.68 15.36 4.44
N LYS A 50 -2.49 15.50 5.49
CA LYS A 50 -2.62 16.77 6.22
C LYS A 50 -1.28 17.19 6.83
N ALA A 51 -0.55 16.24 7.41
CA ALA A 51 0.79 16.49 7.93
C ALA A 51 1.77 16.89 6.81
N THR A 52 1.73 16.22 5.65
CA THR A 52 2.53 16.58 4.48
C THR A 52 2.34 18.04 4.07
N ALA A 53 1.08 18.47 3.93
CA ALA A 53 0.74 19.85 3.57
C ALA A 53 1.17 20.87 4.63
N PHE A 54 1.13 20.50 5.92
CA PHE A 54 1.61 21.38 6.98
C PHE A 54 3.14 21.53 6.98
N LEU A 55 3.86 20.45 6.65
CA LEU A 55 5.33 20.40 6.73
C LEU A 55 6.03 20.82 5.44
N GLU A 56 5.30 20.97 4.32
CA GLU A 56 5.91 21.25 3.01
C GLU A 56 6.69 22.57 2.94
N ASN A 57 6.40 23.49 3.87
CA ASN A 57 7.07 24.77 4.01
C ASN A 57 7.93 24.74 5.27
N GLY A 58 9.23 24.47 5.10
CA GLY A 58 10.23 24.52 6.19
C GLY A 58 10.73 23.15 6.68
N PHE A 59 10.06 22.05 6.33
CA PHE A 59 10.45 20.69 6.71
C PHE A 59 10.23 19.70 5.54
N SER A 60 10.81 20.00 4.38
CA SER A 60 10.51 19.28 3.12
C SER A 60 10.88 17.79 3.13
N ASP A 61 11.95 17.42 3.83
CA ASP A 61 12.38 16.04 4.07
C ASP A 61 11.35 15.25 4.91
N ILE A 62 10.82 15.88 5.96
CA ILE A 62 9.78 15.30 6.81
C ILE A 62 8.44 15.24 6.04
N SER A 63 8.16 16.26 5.23
CA SER A 63 6.99 16.29 4.33
C SER A 63 7.04 15.13 3.32
N ALA A 64 8.20 14.85 2.71
CA ALA A 64 8.37 13.68 1.85
C ALA A 64 8.10 12.37 2.59
N SER A 65 8.64 12.21 3.80
CA SER A 65 8.40 11.03 4.65
C SER A 65 6.92 10.81 4.96
N THR A 66 6.20 11.88 5.35
CA THR A 66 4.74 11.79 5.61
C THR A 66 3.96 11.46 4.34
N SER A 67 4.37 11.98 3.18
CA SER A 67 3.73 11.63 1.90
C SER A 67 3.90 10.15 1.56
N PHE A 68 5.06 9.56 1.86
CA PHE A 68 5.30 8.14 1.74
C PHE A 68 4.36 7.32 2.64
N TYR A 69 4.21 7.70 3.91
CA TYR A 69 3.29 6.99 4.82
C TYR A 69 1.83 7.10 4.39
N ALA A 70 1.41 8.22 3.79
CA ALA A 70 0.09 8.34 3.20
C ALA A 70 -0.13 7.33 2.06
N MET A 71 0.84 7.21 1.15
CA MET A 71 0.80 6.23 0.07
C MET A 71 0.77 4.81 0.62
N TYR A 72 1.68 4.49 1.54
CA TYR A 72 1.79 3.17 2.14
C TYR A 72 0.48 2.73 2.81
N HIS A 73 -0.17 3.62 3.56
CA HIS A 73 -1.47 3.33 4.16
C HIS A 73 -2.57 3.13 3.12
N SER A 74 -2.52 3.82 1.99
CA SER A 74 -3.46 3.57 0.89
C SER A 74 -3.28 2.17 0.29
N LEU A 75 -2.03 1.69 0.16
CA LEU A 75 -1.75 0.32 -0.28
C LEU A 75 -2.22 -0.74 0.73
N LEU A 76 -2.06 -0.47 2.03
CA LEU A 76 -2.59 -1.33 3.09
C LEU A 76 -4.13 -1.38 3.08
N ALA A 77 -4.80 -0.27 2.72
CA ALA A 77 -6.25 -0.26 2.54
C ALA A 77 -6.69 -1.17 1.39
N ILE A 78 -5.93 -1.16 0.27
CA ILE A 78 -6.15 -2.08 -0.85
C ILE A 78 -5.93 -3.52 -0.39
N ALA A 79 -4.80 -3.82 0.26
CA ALA A 79 -4.50 -5.16 0.79
C ALA A 79 -5.65 -5.69 1.67
N SER A 80 -6.17 -4.87 2.58
CA SER A 80 -7.28 -5.22 3.47
C SER A 80 -8.55 -5.58 2.70
N LYS A 81 -8.87 -4.88 1.60
CA LYS A 81 -10.01 -5.20 0.73
C LYS A 81 -9.83 -6.51 -0.05
N PHE A 82 -8.60 -6.84 -0.42
CA PHE A 82 -8.28 -8.09 -1.11
C PHE A 82 -8.09 -9.27 -0.16
N GLY A 83 -8.34 -9.10 1.15
CA GLY A 83 -8.22 -10.17 2.13
C GLY A 83 -6.76 -10.49 2.49
N TYR A 84 -5.92 -9.46 2.58
CA TYR A 84 -4.53 -9.60 3.02
C TYR A 84 -4.23 -8.66 4.18
N GLU A 85 -3.58 -9.21 5.21
CA GLU A 85 -2.88 -8.43 6.22
C GLU A 85 -1.38 -8.41 5.88
N SER A 86 -0.78 -7.22 5.87
CA SER A 86 0.66 -7.02 5.67
C SER A 86 1.24 -6.19 6.80
N ARG A 87 2.41 -6.59 7.28
CA ARG A 87 3.13 -5.90 8.37
C ARG A 87 4.50 -5.35 7.96
N ASN A 88 4.83 -5.37 6.67
CA ASN A 88 6.05 -4.75 6.17
C ASN A 88 5.88 -4.20 4.73
N GLN A 89 6.77 -3.31 4.33
CA GLN A 89 6.73 -2.63 3.03
C GLN A 89 6.97 -3.58 1.86
N GLU A 90 8.02 -4.38 1.92
CA GLU A 90 8.43 -5.33 0.87
C GLU A 90 7.26 -6.22 0.41
N CYS A 91 6.56 -6.82 1.38
CA CYS A 91 5.45 -7.71 1.14
C CYS A 91 4.18 -6.98 0.70
N THR A 92 3.98 -5.74 1.15
CA THR A 92 2.89 -4.89 0.66
C THR A 92 3.10 -4.56 -0.82
N PHE A 93 4.33 -4.17 -1.20
CA PHE A 93 4.66 -3.85 -2.59
C PHE A 93 4.58 -5.08 -3.50
N ALA A 94 5.09 -6.23 -3.05
CA ALA A 94 4.95 -7.49 -3.78
C ALA A 94 3.49 -7.82 -4.08
N LEU A 95 2.60 -7.64 -3.09
CA LEU A 95 1.16 -7.82 -3.29
C LEU A 95 0.59 -6.83 -4.30
N MET A 96 0.94 -5.54 -4.23
CA MET A 96 0.46 -4.54 -5.18
C MET A 96 0.90 -4.86 -6.61
N HIS A 97 2.16 -5.26 -6.81
CA HIS A 97 2.66 -5.67 -8.13
C HIS A 97 1.88 -6.86 -8.68
N SER A 98 1.64 -7.90 -7.87
CA SER A 98 0.83 -9.05 -8.28
C SER A 98 -0.60 -8.62 -8.64
N LEU A 99 -1.26 -7.79 -7.81
CA LEU A 99 -2.62 -7.32 -8.11
C LEU A 99 -2.70 -6.48 -9.40
N ILE A 100 -1.67 -5.70 -9.73
CA ILE A 100 -1.58 -4.93 -10.97
C ILE A 100 -1.31 -5.83 -12.18
N GLU A 101 -0.44 -6.83 -12.01
CA GLU A 101 -0.15 -7.83 -13.05
C GLU A 101 -1.40 -8.63 -13.42
N ASP A 102 -2.16 -9.04 -12.40
CA ASP A 102 -3.41 -9.79 -12.52
C ASP A 102 -4.59 -8.92 -12.96
N LYS A 103 -4.38 -7.60 -13.15
CA LYS A 103 -5.42 -6.60 -13.49
C LYS A 103 -6.57 -6.52 -12.47
N ASN A 104 -6.32 -6.99 -11.26
CA ASN A 104 -7.24 -6.85 -10.13
C ASN A 104 -7.36 -5.38 -9.69
N ILE A 105 -6.28 -4.61 -9.88
CA ILE A 105 -6.29 -3.16 -9.73
C ILE A 105 -5.67 -2.50 -10.97
N ASP A 106 -6.38 -1.53 -11.55
CA ASP A 106 -5.86 -0.61 -12.58
C ASP A 106 -4.99 0.53 -11.99
N PHE A 107 -3.77 0.22 -11.56
CA PHE A 107 -2.83 1.21 -11.01
C PHE A 107 -1.61 1.38 -11.93
N ASP A 108 -1.10 2.61 -12.03
CA ASP A 108 0.04 2.95 -12.88
C ASP A 108 1.30 2.23 -12.38
N ARG A 109 1.85 1.34 -13.23
CA ARG A 109 3.04 0.53 -12.92
C ARG A 109 4.29 1.38 -12.74
N GLU A 110 4.42 2.45 -13.50
CA GLU A 110 5.57 3.36 -13.41
C GLU A 110 5.54 4.08 -12.08
N LEU A 111 4.35 4.56 -11.70
CA LEU A 111 4.12 5.19 -10.42
C LEU A 111 4.41 4.23 -9.25
N MET A 112 3.99 2.97 -9.36
CA MET A 112 4.29 1.96 -8.36
C MET A 112 5.81 1.72 -8.26
N GLY A 113 6.51 1.63 -9.40
CA GLY A 113 7.97 1.56 -9.43
C GLY A 113 8.63 2.70 -8.65
N ARG A 114 8.20 3.95 -8.88
CA ARG A 114 8.70 5.13 -8.16
C ARG A 114 8.47 5.10 -6.66
N ILE A 115 7.38 4.51 -6.18
CA ILE A 115 7.11 4.37 -4.73
C ILE A 115 8.00 3.28 -4.11
N THR A 116 8.27 2.20 -4.86
CA THR A 116 9.08 1.09 -4.36
C THR A 116 10.57 1.38 -4.36
N THR A 117 11.04 2.21 -5.30
CA THR A 117 12.41 2.69 -5.36
C THR A 117 12.52 3.85 -4.38
N LEU A 118 13.08 3.60 -3.20
CA LEU A 118 13.42 4.63 -2.21
C LEU A 118 14.57 5.52 -2.72
N ASP A 119 14.41 6.19 -3.86
CA ASP A 119 15.33 7.20 -4.33
C ASP A 119 14.78 8.59 -3.96
N PRO A 120 15.26 9.20 -2.85
CA PRO A 120 14.74 10.48 -2.36
C PRO A 120 14.93 11.63 -3.35
N ASP A 121 15.83 11.50 -4.33
CA ASP A 121 16.13 12.53 -5.33
C ASP A 121 15.06 12.63 -6.44
N GLU A 122 14.27 11.57 -6.67
CA GLU A 122 13.21 11.52 -7.70
C GLU A 122 11.79 11.84 -7.16
N ALA A 123 11.65 11.98 -5.83
CA ALA A 123 10.36 12.18 -5.16
C ALA A 123 9.90 13.66 -5.14
N GLN A 124 9.89 14.36 -6.28
CA GLN A 124 9.43 15.76 -6.33
C GLN A 124 7.89 15.91 -6.36
N LYS A 125 7.40 16.85 -5.53
CA LYS A 125 6.05 17.45 -5.30
C LYS A 125 4.85 17.14 -6.22
N LYS A 126 5.03 16.73 -7.48
CA LYS A 126 3.94 16.37 -8.41
C LYS A 126 3.41 14.94 -8.22
N THR A 127 4.17 14.07 -7.57
CA THR A 127 3.86 12.64 -7.44
C THR A 127 2.77 12.41 -6.38
N SER A 128 2.86 13.05 -5.21
CA SER A 128 1.97 12.82 -4.06
C SER A 128 0.48 13.15 -4.30
N VAL A 129 0.20 14.26 -5.00
CA VAL A 129 -1.18 14.68 -5.32
C VAL A 129 -1.81 13.74 -6.37
N LYS A 130 -1.05 13.38 -7.41
CA LYS A 130 -1.51 12.47 -8.47
C LYS A 130 -1.75 11.05 -7.93
N LEU A 131 -0.88 10.61 -7.02
CA LEU A 131 -1.02 9.37 -6.25
C LEU A 131 -2.29 9.31 -5.43
N ARG A 132 -2.56 10.36 -4.65
CA ARG A 132 -3.79 10.47 -3.87
C ARG A 132 -5.00 10.31 -4.77
N GLU A 133 -5.04 11.02 -5.89
CA GLU A 133 -6.21 11.01 -6.76
C GLU A 133 -6.45 9.66 -7.41
N GLN A 134 -5.40 8.94 -7.82
CA GLN A 134 -5.53 7.59 -8.36
C GLN A 134 -5.95 6.58 -7.28
N LEU A 135 -5.33 6.62 -6.09
CA LEU A 135 -5.66 5.71 -4.99
C LEU A 135 -7.09 5.91 -4.47
N VAL A 136 -7.54 7.17 -4.38
CA VAL A 136 -8.92 7.51 -4.00
C VAL A 136 -9.91 7.07 -5.09
N ARG A 137 -9.60 7.29 -6.38
CA ARG A 137 -10.44 6.81 -7.49
C ARG A 137 -10.58 5.29 -7.46
N HIS A 138 -9.49 4.55 -7.25
CA HIS A 138 -9.53 3.11 -7.05
C HIS A 138 -10.40 2.71 -5.88
N TRP A 139 -10.20 3.38 -4.75
CA TRP A 139 -11.01 3.09 -3.59
C TRP A 139 -12.50 3.36 -3.83
N ILE A 140 -12.88 4.38 -4.59
CA ILE A 140 -14.26 4.68 -4.98
C ILE A 140 -14.82 3.59 -5.93
N VAL A 141 -14.08 3.26 -6.98
CA VAL A 141 -14.48 2.29 -8.02
C VAL A 141 -14.65 0.88 -7.43
N TYR A 142 -13.74 0.47 -6.55
CA TYR A 142 -13.72 -0.84 -5.90
C TYR A 142 -14.22 -0.80 -4.44
N GLY A 143 -14.83 0.30 -3.98
CA GLY A 143 -15.30 0.46 -2.59
C GLY A 143 -16.79 0.48 -2.40
N ARG A 144 -17.55 0.62 -3.48
CA ARG A 144 -19.02 0.49 -3.43
C ARG A 144 -19.56 -0.83 -3.94
N ARG A 145 -18.73 -1.71 -4.50
CA ARG A 145 -19.21 -3.01 -4.98
C ARG A 145 -18.99 -4.06 -3.89
N PRO A 146 -20.06 -4.66 -3.34
CA PRO A 146 -19.91 -5.95 -2.68
C PRO A 146 -19.37 -6.93 -3.72
N LEU A 147 -18.34 -7.69 -3.35
CA LEU A 147 -17.93 -8.87 -4.11
C LEU A 147 -19.16 -9.79 -4.13
N GLN A 148 -19.79 -9.93 -5.31
CA GLN A 148 -20.79 -10.97 -5.57
C GLN A 148 -20.10 -12.33 -5.65
#